data_AF-A0A9P9AL92-F1
#
_entry.id   AF-A0A9P9AL92-F1
#
_cell.length_a   1.000
_cell.length_b   1.000
_cell.length_c   1.000
_cell.angle_alpha   90.00
_cell.angle_beta   90.00
_cell.angle_gamma   90.00
#
_symmetry.space_group_name_H-M   'P 1'
#
loop_
_entity.id
_entity.type
_entity.pdbx_description
1 polymer ?
#
loop_
_entity_poly.entity_id
_entity_poly.type
_entity_poly.pdbx_seq_one_letter_code
_entity_poly.pdbx_strand_id
1 'polypeptide(L)'
;MPAVSSLFVGDVEYEELSSPAPESSISAAVRPHSQQSFFSTSSSASSVSKPQSQSKKRKLRAPETWKHFRVPQGDEETHQNNQRLWYCQHCHNPPWRTVSTTSAKRHMRSDHCIIIDDEERPAKKALQQSLEVAFTRVEEKNRDLVSRDEQSTLRNAIQLDAFYEAQIQLITSRRLPFNCVSWPEYQALLCAVNPRAEEFLIQSGNTVVAHIELSYVIHRENIKAQLQAAKSQVHFSIDLWSSPHRKGFLGI
;
A
#
# COMPACT_ATOMS: atom_id res chain seq x y z
N MET A 1 43.35 13.55 37.05
CA MET A 1 42.38 13.59 35.95
C MET A 1 42.94 12.72 34.82
N PRO A 2 42.61 11.41 34.76
CA PRO A 2 43.12 10.57 33.69
C PRO A 2 42.26 10.69 32.44
N ALA A 3 42.94 10.57 31.30
CA ALA A 3 42.37 10.58 29.96
C ALA A 3 41.50 9.34 29.72
N VAL A 4 40.37 9.55 29.07
CA VAL A 4 39.46 8.51 28.58
C VAL A 4 40.06 7.97 27.28
N SER A 5 40.59 6.74 27.32
CA SER A 5 41.02 6.01 26.12
C SER A 5 39.82 5.28 25.51
N SER A 6 39.37 5.80 24.38
CA SER A 6 38.48 5.17 23.42
C SER A 6 39.25 4.16 22.58
N LEU A 7 38.94 2.86 22.69
CA LEU A 7 39.39 1.82 21.75
C LEU A 7 38.28 0.77 21.54
N PHE A 8 37.39 1.07 20.60
CA PHE A 8 36.79 0.12 19.65
C PHE A 8 37.14 0.74 18.27
N VAL A 9 37.59 0.03 17.24
CA VAL A 9 36.92 -1.05 16.52
C VAL A 9 37.99 -1.84 15.77
N GLY A 10 37.96 -3.17 15.87
CA GLY A 10 38.59 -4.07 14.91
C GLY A 10 37.46 -4.71 14.11
N ASP A 11 37.48 -4.54 12.80
CA ASP A 11 36.53 -5.13 11.87
C ASP A 11 36.62 -6.67 11.94
N VAL A 12 35.54 -7.29 12.38
CA VAL A 12 35.33 -8.73 12.25
C VAL A 12 34.20 -8.90 11.26
N GLU A 13 34.50 -9.46 10.09
CA GLU A 13 33.50 -9.87 9.11
C GLU A 13 32.49 -10.81 9.78
N TYR A 14 31.25 -10.36 9.85
CA TYR A 14 30.10 -11.15 10.23
C TYR A 14 29.72 -12.03 9.04
N GLU A 15 29.91 -13.35 9.16
CA GLU A 15 29.27 -14.32 8.28
C GLU A 15 27.75 -14.28 8.58
N GLU A 16 26.99 -13.88 7.56
CA GLU A 16 25.56 -13.62 7.60
C GLU A 16 24.77 -14.91 7.95
N LEU A 17 24.02 -14.87 9.06
CA LEU A 17 23.15 -15.95 9.53
C LEU A 17 21.92 -16.12 8.61
N SER A 18 22.12 -16.69 7.43
CA SER A 18 21.03 -17.07 6.53
C SER A 18 20.34 -18.36 6.98
N SER A 19 19.03 -18.29 7.19
CA SER A 19 18.17 -19.47 7.44
C SER A 19 17.85 -20.23 6.14
N PRO A 20 17.86 -21.58 6.15
CA PRO A 20 17.43 -22.39 5.01
C PRO A 20 15.89 -22.50 4.94
N ALA A 21 15.33 -22.28 3.76
CA ALA A 21 13.89 -22.40 3.49
C ALA A 21 13.43 -23.86 3.44
N PRO A 22 12.18 -24.19 3.85
CA PRO A 22 11.65 -25.54 3.74
C PRO A 22 11.11 -25.83 2.34
N GLU A 23 11.56 -26.95 1.76
CA GLU A 23 10.93 -27.57 0.60
C GLU A 23 9.54 -28.12 0.95
N SER A 24 8.55 -27.88 0.09
CA SER A 24 7.34 -28.70 0.05
C SER A 24 6.90 -28.95 -1.38
N SER A 25 7.07 -30.21 -1.79
CA SER A 25 6.49 -30.82 -2.99
C SER A 25 4.97 -30.86 -2.92
N ILE A 26 4.28 -30.41 -3.98
CA ILE A 26 2.98 -30.97 -4.37
C ILE A 26 2.89 -30.98 -5.90
N SER A 27 2.77 -32.18 -6.47
CA SER A 27 2.55 -32.45 -7.88
C SER A 27 1.11 -32.16 -8.32
N ALA A 28 0.93 -31.57 -9.50
CA ALA A 28 -0.22 -31.84 -10.35
C ALA A 28 0.16 -31.65 -11.83
N ALA A 29 0.05 -32.75 -12.57
CA ALA A 29 0.25 -32.83 -14.00
C ALA A 29 -0.87 -32.09 -14.76
N VAL A 30 -0.54 -31.47 -15.90
CA VAL A 30 -1.08 -31.76 -17.25
C VAL A 30 -0.43 -30.79 -18.25
N ARG A 31 0.33 -31.34 -19.20
CA ARG A 31 0.70 -30.76 -20.51
C ARG A 31 -0.28 -31.38 -21.56
N PRO A 32 -0.47 -30.83 -22.78
CA PRO A 32 0.54 -30.09 -23.54
C PRO A 32 0.08 -28.87 -24.37
N HIS A 33 1.12 -28.16 -24.79
CA HIS A 33 1.21 -27.14 -25.82
C HIS A 33 0.96 -27.74 -27.22
N SER A 34 0.20 -27.05 -28.07
CA SER A 34 0.19 -27.28 -29.52
C SER A 34 0.25 -25.94 -30.24
N GLN A 35 1.26 -25.81 -31.11
CA GLN A 35 1.51 -24.68 -32.00
C GLN A 35 0.99 -25.00 -33.41
N GLN A 36 0.91 -23.93 -34.22
CA GLN A 36 0.72 -23.87 -35.68
C GLN A 36 -0.74 -24.02 -36.15
N SER A 37 -1.25 -23.35 -37.18
CA SER A 37 -0.76 -22.35 -38.15
C SER A 37 -1.95 -22.00 -39.08
N PHE A 38 -1.89 -20.82 -39.72
CA PHE A 38 -2.52 -20.39 -40.98
C PHE A 38 -3.72 -21.16 -41.55
N PHE A 39 -4.85 -20.47 -41.78
CA PHE A 39 -5.58 -20.53 -43.05
C PHE A 39 -6.34 -19.23 -43.32
N SER A 40 -6.15 -18.72 -44.54
CA SER A 40 -6.87 -17.62 -45.17
C SER A 40 -8.29 -18.03 -45.55
N THR A 41 -9.25 -17.13 -45.49
CA THR A 41 -10.40 -17.12 -46.42
C THR A 41 -10.88 -15.69 -46.66
N SER A 42 -11.14 -15.42 -47.93
CA SER A 42 -11.45 -14.16 -48.58
C SER A 42 -12.93 -13.76 -48.51
N SER A 43 -13.18 -12.54 -49.02
CA SER A 43 -14.45 -11.95 -49.49
C SER A 43 -15.20 -11.15 -48.40
N SER A 44 -15.66 -9.92 -48.59
CA SER A 44 -16.10 -9.25 -49.81
C SER A 44 -16.00 -7.73 -49.67
N ALA A 45 -15.70 -7.05 -50.77
CA ALA A 45 -15.84 -5.61 -50.91
C ALA A 45 -17.30 -5.18 -50.73
N SER A 46 -17.54 -4.11 -49.98
CA SER A 46 -18.82 -3.40 -49.97
C SER A 46 -18.58 -1.91 -49.71
N SER A 47 -18.61 -1.16 -50.82
CA SER A 47 -19.16 0.18 -50.97
C SER A 47 -19.02 1.18 -49.82
N VAL A 48 -18.02 2.05 -50.00
CA VAL A 48 -17.95 3.41 -49.44
C VAL A 48 -19.31 4.10 -49.59
N SER A 49 -20.00 4.27 -48.46
CA SER A 49 -21.18 5.11 -48.33
C SER A 49 -20.78 6.35 -47.53
N LYS A 50 -20.55 7.46 -48.23
CA LYS A 50 -20.29 8.78 -47.63
C LYS A 50 -21.46 9.13 -46.70
N PRO A 51 -21.25 9.44 -45.40
CA PRO A 51 -22.34 9.97 -44.59
C PRO A 51 -22.66 11.37 -45.10
N GLN A 52 -23.85 11.52 -45.72
CA GLN A 52 -24.47 12.82 -45.95
C GLN A 52 -24.47 13.58 -44.64
N SER A 53 -23.80 14.73 -44.62
CA SER A 53 -23.84 15.68 -43.51
C SER A 53 -25.25 16.25 -43.40
N GLN A 54 -26.13 15.56 -42.68
CA GLN A 54 -27.32 16.20 -42.15
C GLN A 54 -26.84 17.27 -41.18
N SER A 55 -27.07 18.53 -41.53
CA SER A 55 -26.84 19.66 -40.63
C SER A 55 -27.70 19.42 -39.39
N LYS A 56 -27.06 18.93 -38.32
CA LYS A 56 -27.72 18.72 -37.03
C LYS A 56 -28.33 20.06 -36.63
N LYS A 57 -29.65 20.18 -36.67
CA LYS A 57 -30.38 21.35 -36.16
C LYS A 57 -29.83 21.62 -34.76
N ARG A 58 -29.25 22.80 -34.55
CA ARG A 58 -28.63 23.17 -33.27
C ARG A 58 -29.72 23.09 -32.20
N LYS A 59 -29.65 22.08 -31.33
CA LYS A 59 -30.57 21.94 -30.18
C LYS A 59 -30.59 23.29 -29.45
N LEU A 60 -31.79 23.81 -29.16
CA LEU A 60 -31.96 25.05 -28.41
C LEU A 60 -31.23 24.89 -27.06
N ARG A 61 -30.33 25.83 -26.75
CA ARG A 61 -29.71 25.88 -25.42
C ARG A 61 -30.79 26.24 -24.40
N ALA A 62 -30.84 25.50 -23.28
CA ALA A 62 -31.80 25.70 -22.19
C ALA A 62 -33.28 25.53 -22.59
N PRO A 63 -33.70 24.32 -23.03
CA PRO A 63 -35.08 24.07 -23.48
C PRO A 63 -36.11 24.38 -22.40
N GLU A 64 -35.81 24.10 -21.13
CA GLU A 64 -36.69 24.41 -19.99
C GLU A 64 -36.93 25.90 -19.82
N THR A 65 -35.91 26.74 -20.09
CA THR A 65 -36.08 28.20 -20.05
C THR A 65 -37.07 28.67 -21.09
N TRP A 66 -36.98 28.15 -22.31
CA TRP A 66 -37.80 28.64 -23.43
C TRP A 66 -39.24 28.12 -23.44
N LYS A 67 -39.63 27.17 -22.57
CA LYS A 67 -41.03 26.73 -22.41
C LYS A 67 -41.96 27.86 -21.97
N HIS A 68 -41.45 28.80 -21.20
CA HIS A 68 -42.20 29.96 -20.67
C HIS A 68 -42.20 31.17 -21.61
N PHE A 69 -41.62 31.03 -22.80
CA PHE A 69 -41.47 32.13 -23.76
C PHE A 69 -42.12 31.79 -25.10
N ARG A 70 -42.60 32.81 -25.78
CA ARG A 70 -43.20 32.73 -27.11
C ARG A 70 -42.42 33.54 -28.14
N VAL A 71 -42.71 33.27 -29.40
CA VAL A 71 -42.22 34.04 -30.55
C VAL A 71 -43.03 35.35 -30.65
N PRO A 72 -42.44 36.45 -31.13
CA PRO A 72 -43.17 37.69 -31.42
C PRO A 72 -44.44 37.45 -32.25
N GLN A 73 -45.53 38.14 -31.90
CA GLN A 73 -46.83 38.10 -32.59
C GLN A 73 -47.24 39.48 -33.10
N GLY A 74 -47.79 39.54 -34.32
CA GLY A 74 -48.31 40.77 -34.92
C GLY A 74 -47.21 41.81 -35.16
N ASP A 75 -47.38 43.00 -34.60
CA ASP A 75 -46.48 44.16 -34.74
C ASP A 75 -45.34 44.21 -33.71
N GLU A 76 -45.12 43.15 -32.94
CA GLU A 76 -44.04 43.04 -31.96
C GLU A 76 -42.64 43.01 -32.61
N GLU A 77 -41.64 43.61 -31.97
CA GLU A 77 -40.26 43.60 -32.47
C GLU A 77 -39.71 42.17 -32.59
N THR A 78 -39.26 41.80 -33.78
CA THR A 78 -38.80 40.43 -34.07
C THR A 78 -37.33 40.21 -33.72
N HIS A 79 -36.48 41.23 -33.91
CA HIS A 79 -35.03 41.13 -33.74
C HIS A 79 -34.47 42.33 -32.99
N GLN A 80 -33.51 42.07 -32.10
CA GLN A 80 -32.66 43.08 -31.48
C GLN A 80 -31.21 42.69 -31.73
N ASN A 81 -30.39 43.60 -32.26
CA ASN A 81 -28.96 43.37 -32.56
C ASN A 81 -28.71 42.06 -33.33
N ASN A 82 -29.48 41.83 -34.39
CA ASN A 82 -29.42 40.63 -35.24
C ASN A 82 -29.73 39.30 -34.53
N GLN A 83 -30.26 39.35 -33.29
CA GLN A 83 -30.70 38.20 -32.51
C GLN A 83 -32.22 38.22 -32.37
N ARG A 84 -32.84 37.04 -32.44
CA ARG A 84 -34.30 36.90 -32.33
C ARG A 84 -34.77 37.18 -30.89
N LEU A 85 -35.81 37.99 -30.76
CA LEU A 85 -36.46 38.26 -29.48
C LEU A 85 -37.40 37.14 -29.05
N TRP A 86 -37.48 36.91 -27.75
CA TRP A 86 -38.40 35.99 -27.09
C TRP A 86 -39.25 36.75 -26.08
N TYR A 87 -40.57 36.58 -26.15
CA TYR A 87 -41.54 37.26 -25.31
C TYR A 87 -42.00 36.35 -24.19
N CYS A 88 -42.16 36.88 -22.98
CA CYS A 88 -42.69 36.14 -21.85
C CYS A 88 -44.16 35.76 -22.12
N GLN A 89 -44.53 34.50 -21.87
CA GLN A 89 -45.94 34.06 -21.99
C GLN A 89 -46.82 34.58 -20.84
N HIS A 90 -46.21 34.91 -19.70
CA HIS A 90 -46.92 35.30 -18.49
C HIS A 90 -47.14 36.83 -18.39
N CYS A 91 -46.36 37.64 -19.11
CA CYS A 91 -46.52 39.10 -19.15
C CYS A 91 -47.33 39.54 -20.38
N HIS A 92 -48.44 40.24 -20.15
CA HIS A 92 -49.31 40.73 -21.23
C HIS A 92 -49.28 42.25 -21.37
N ASN A 93 -49.22 43.03 -20.27
CA ASN A 93 -49.17 44.49 -20.32
C ASN A 93 -48.38 45.07 -19.12
N PRO A 94 -47.17 45.62 -19.33
CA PRO A 94 -46.41 45.64 -20.58
C PRO A 94 -45.85 44.24 -20.94
N PRO A 95 -45.70 43.92 -22.24
CA PRO A 95 -45.05 42.67 -22.67
C PRO A 95 -43.54 42.71 -22.37
N TRP A 96 -43.03 41.65 -21.74
CA TRP A 96 -41.60 41.51 -21.44
C TRP A 96 -40.88 40.70 -22.50
N ARG A 97 -39.70 41.15 -22.94
CA ARG A 97 -38.90 40.51 -24.01
C ARG A 97 -37.41 40.44 -23.69
N THR A 98 -36.73 39.44 -24.25
CA THR A 98 -35.27 39.29 -24.13
C THR A 98 -34.67 38.50 -25.30
N VAL A 99 -33.39 38.74 -25.57
CA VAL A 99 -32.55 37.88 -26.42
C VAL A 99 -31.67 36.91 -25.60
N SER A 100 -31.46 37.20 -24.31
CA SER A 100 -30.54 36.48 -23.43
C SER A 100 -31.25 35.47 -22.53
N THR A 101 -30.71 34.24 -22.45
CA THR A 101 -31.15 33.20 -21.50
C THR A 101 -30.96 33.62 -20.04
N THR A 102 -29.90 34.38 -19.73
CA THR A 102 -29.61 34.79 -18.34
C THR A 102 -30.61 35.83 -17.85
N SER A 103 -30.99 36.79 -18.72
CA SER A 103 -32.06 37.74 -18.41
C SER A 103 -33.42 37.06 -18.34
N ALA A 104 -33.70 36.10 -19.23
CA ALA A 104 -34.93 35.30 -19.21
C ALA A 104 -35.13 34.58 -17.86
N LYS A 105 -34.10 33.86 -17.38
CA LYS A 105 -34.14 33.17 -16.10
C LYS A 105 -34.32 34.12 -14.91
N ARG A 106 -33.66 35.28 -14.95
CA ARG A 106 -33.77 36.31 -13.90
C ARG A 106 -35.19 36.85 -13.80
N HIS A 107 -35.80 37.18 -14.94
CA HIS A 107 -37.18 37.65 -15.04
C HIS A 107 -38.16 36.58 -14.52
N MET A 108 -38.03 35.33 -14.96
CA MET A 108 -38.85 34.22 -14.46
C MET A 108 -38.77 34.07 -12.93
N ARG A 109 -37.58 34.22 -12.34
CA ARG A 109 -37.39 34.14 -10.89
C ARG A 109 -38.01 35.30 -10.13
N SER A 110 -37.88 36.53 -10.65
CA SER A 110 -38.27 37.75 -9.93
C SER A 110 -39.73 38.13 -10.12
N ASP A 111 -40.25 38.03 -11.34
CA ASP A 111 -41.60 38.49 -11.70
C ASP A 111 -42.64 37.36 -11.68
N HIS A 112 -42.20 36.10 -11.73
CA HIS A 112 -43.10 34.93 -11.74
C HIS A 112 -42.78 33.89 -10.68
N CYS A 113 -41.75 34.08 -9.86
CA CYS A 113 -41.27 33.12 -8.86
C CYS A 113 -40.96 31.72 -9.43
N ILE A 114 -40.69 31.61 -10.74
CA ILE A 114 -40.33 30.35 -11.41
C ILE A 114 -38.80 30.24 -11.43
N ILE A 115 -38.26 29.27 -10.66
CA ILE A 115 -36.83 28.99 -10.63
C ILE A 115 -36.52 27.94 -11.71
N ILE A 116 -35.88 28.38 -12.80
CA ILE A 116 -35.39 27.49 -13.85
C ILE A 116 -33.96 27.07 -13.51
N ASP A 117 -33.81 25.83 -13.05
CA ASP A 117 -32.50 25.30 -12.69
C ASP A 117 -31.57 25.22 -13.91
N ASP A 118 -30.28 25.44 -13.67
CA ASP A 118 -29.24 25.14 -14.64
C ASP A 118 -28.86 23.68 -14.46
N GLU A 119 -29.54 22.77 -15.16
CA GLU A 119 -29.10 21.39 -15.25
C GLU A 119 -27.65 21.36 -15.74
N GLU A 120 -26.75 21.09 -14.79
CA GLU A 120 -25.33 21.11 -15.05
C GLU A 120 -25.01 20.08 -16.12
N ARG A 121 -24.25 20.50 -17.14
CA ARG A 121 -24.07 19.70 -18.36
C ARG A 121 -23.61 18.29 -17.98
N PRO A 122 -24.21 17.22 -18.54
CA PRO A 122 -23.81 15.86 -18.23
C PRO A 122 -22.29 15.63 -18.38
N ALA A 123 -21.66 16.30 -19.34
CA ALA A 123 -20.21 16.27 -19.53
C ALA A 123 -19.41 16.88 -18.36
N LYS A 124 -19.92 17.94 -17.71
CA LYS A 124 -19.27 18.55 -16.54
C LYS A 124 -19.43 17.66 -15.31
N LYS A 125 -20.63 17.10 -15.09
CA LYS A 125 -20.88 16.10 -14.03
C LYS A 125 -19.99 14.86 -14.20
N ALA A 126 -19.90 14.33 -15.43
CA ALA A 126 -19.05 13.17 -15.75
C ALA A 126 -17.55 13.46 -15.56
N LEU A 127 -17.08 14.66 -15.94
CA LEU A 127 -15.71 15.08 -15.69
C LEU A 127 -15.43 15.17 -14.19
N GLN A 128 -16.32 15.79 -13.42
CA GLN A 128 -16.17 15.92 -11.97
C GLN A 128 -16.11 14.55 -11.29
N GLN A 129 -17.01 13.63 -11.65
CA GLN A 129 -16.99 12.25 -11.17
C GLN A 129 -15.69 11.53 -11.54
N SER A 130 -15.20 11.70 -12.77
CA SER A 130 -13.94 11.10 -13.20
C SER A 130 -12.74 11.65 -12.43
N LEU A 131 -12.72 12.94 -12.10
CA LEU A 131 -11.67 13.56 -11.31
C LEU A 131 -11.71 13.09 -9.86
N GLU A 132 -12.89 13.00 -9.26
CA GLU A 132 -13.08 12.48 -7.90
C GLU A 132 -12.55 11.04 -7.78
N VAL A 133 -12.91 10.16 -8.72
CA VAL A 133 -12.39 8.78 -8.77
C VAL A 133 -10.87 8.74 -9.00
N ALA A 134 -10.31 9.68 -9.77
CA ALA A 134 -8.87 9.74 -9.96
C ALA A 134 -8.14 10.16 -8.68
N PHE A 135 -8.68 11.14 -7.95
CA PHE A 135 -8.10 11.60 -6.68
C PHE A 135 -8.17 10.53 -5.60
N THR A 136 -9.31 9.86 -5.43
CA THR A 136 -9.43 8.77 -4.45
C THR A 136 -8.44 7.64 -4.70
N ARG A 137 -8.24 7.24 -5.97
CA ARG A 137 -7.22 6.24 -6.34
C ARG A 137 -5.79 6.69 -6.01
N VAL A 138 -5.48 7.96 -6.20
CA VAL A 138 -4.15 8.51 -5.86
C VAL A 138 -3.97 8.54 -4.34
N GLU A 139 -4.99 8.93 -3.58
CA GLU A 139 -4.96 8.90 -2.12
C GLU A 139 -4.76 7.49 -1.56
N GLU A 140 -5.51 6.51 -2.08
CA GLU A 140 -5.36 5.09 -1.72
C GLU A 140 -3.94 4.60 -2.02
N LYS A 141 -3.44 4.85 -3.23
CA LYS A 141 -2.08 4.48 -3.61
C LYS A 141 -1.03 5.13 -2.71
N ASN A 142 -1.19 6.40 -2.36
CA ASN A 142 -0.26 7.09 -1.47
C ASN A 142 -0.30 6.50 -0.06
N ARG A 143 -1.49 6.18 0.47
CA ARG A 143 -1.62 5.49 1.76
C ARG A 143 -0.95 4.12 1.75
N ASP A 144 -1.10 3.36 0.66
CA ASP A 144 -0.45 2.07 0.51
C ASP A 144 1.08 2.21 0.47
N LEU A 145 1.59 3.23 -0.22
CA LEU A 145 3.02 3.52 -0.26
C LEU A 145 3.58 3.90 1.12
N VAL A 146 2.88 4.78 1.85
CA VAL A 146 3.26 5.16 3.21
C VAL A 146 3.23 3.95 4.14
N SER A 147 2.18 3.12 4.09
CA SER A 147 2.08 1.89 4.88
C SER A 147 3.22 0.91 4.58
N ARG A 148 3.60 0.76 3.31
CA ARG A 148 4.75 -0.09 2.91
C ARG A 148 6.08 0.46 3.39
N ASP A 149 6.25 1.78 3.33
CA ASP A 149 7.46 2.45 3.81
C ASP A 149 7.61 2.33 5.33
N GLU A 150 6.51 2.50 6.07
CA GLU A 150 6.43 2.26 7.51
C GLU A 150 6.78 0.80 7.85
N GLN A 151 6.22 -0.17 7.12
CA GLN A 151 6.53 -1.60 7.31
C GLN A 151 8.00 -1.92 7.03
N SER A 152 8.57 -1.35 5.96
CA SER A 152 10.00 -1.49 5.62
C SER A 152 10.87 -0.91 6.73
N THR A 153 10.52 0.27 7.23
CA THR A 153 11.24 0.94 8.32
C THR A 153 11.23 0.08 9.58
N LEU A 154 10.07 -0.47 9.98
CA LEU A 154 9.96 -1.36 11.13
C LEU A 154 10.77 -2.65 10.97
N ARG A 155 10.82 -3.21 9.76
CA ARG A 155 11.63 -4.41 9.46
C ARG A 155 13.13 -4.11 9.58
N ASN A 156 13.58 -3.00 8.99
CA ASN A 156 14.98 -2.60 9.00
C ASN A 156 15.47 -2.11 10.37
N ALA A 157 14.54 -1.73 11.26
CA ALA A 157 14.87 -1.37 12.64
C ALA A 157 15.33 -2.58 13.48
N ILE A 158 15.04 -3.82 13.06
CA ILE A 158 15.48 -5.03 13.75
C ILE A 158 16.89 -5.39 13.24
N GLN A 159 17.90 -5.19 14.08
CA GLN A 159 19.23 -5.74 13.82
C GLN A 159 19.24 -7.24 14.15
N LEU A 160 19.19 -8.07 13.11
CA LEU A 160 18.89 -9.50 13.24
C LEU A 160 19.95 -10.27 14.05
N ASP A 161 21.23 -9.99 13.80
CA ASP A 161 22.33 -10.64 14.54
C ASP A 161 22.30 -10.29 16.03
N ALA A 162 22.07 -9.02 16.36
CA ALA A 162 21.96 -8.56 17.74
C ALA A 162 20.71 -9.15 18.42
N PHE A 163 19.61 -9.29 17.69
CA PHE A 163 18.39 -9.92 18.19
C PHE A 163 18.61 -11.39 18.56
N TYR A 164 19.21 -12.18 17.67
CA TYR A 164 19.49 -13.59 17.96
C TYR A 164 20.52 -13.76 19.07
N GLU A 165 21.60 -12.99 19.06
CA GLU A 165 22.60 -13.04 20.12
C GLU A 165 22.00 -12.68 21.49
N ALA A 166 21.20 -11.61 21.58
CA ALA A 166 20.50 -11.26 22.82
C ALA A 166 19.52 -12.34 23.27
N GLN A 167 18.81 -12.98 22.33
CA GLN A 167 17.92 -14.10 22.63
C GLN A 167 18.69 -15.30 23.18
N ILE A 168 19.83 -15.67 22.56
CA ILE A 168 20.68 -16.76 23.03
C ILE A 168 21.24 -16.46 24.42
N GLN A 169 21.72 -15.24 24.66
CA GLN A 169 22.19 -14.83 25.98
C GLN A 169 21.09 -14.89 27.03
N LEU A 170 19.87 -14.46 26.71
CA LEU A 170 18.73 -14.56 27.62
C LEU A 170 18.46 -16.02 28.00
N ILE A 171 18.35 -16.90 27.00
CA ILE A 171 18.02 -18.32 27.19
C ILE A 171 19.10 -19.00 28.03
N THR A 172 20.36 -18.81 27.67
CA THR A 172 21.50 -19.45 28.36
C THR A 172 21.72 -18.88 29.76
N SER A 173 21.71 -17.56 29.93
CA SER A 173 21.98 -16.89 31.21
C SER A 173 20.85 -17.09 32.22
N ARG A 174 19.60 -17.16 31.76
CA ARG A 174 18.44 -17.39 32.62
C ARG A 174 18.01 -18.86 32.68
N ARG A 175 18.76 -19.76 32.01
CA ARG A 175 18.49 -21.20 31.97
C ARG A 175 17.06 -21.51 31.54
N LEU A 176 16.57 -20.79 30.53
CA LEU A 176 15.24 -21.01 29.99
C LEU A 176 15.20 -22.31 29.18
N PRO A 177 14.06 -23.03 29.16
CA PRO A 177 13.93 -24.19 28.29
C PRO A 177 13.92 -23.73 26.82
N PHE A 178 14.48 -24.54 25.91
CA PHE A 178 14.62 -24.13 24.50
C PHE A 178 13.29 -23.91 23.79
N ASN A 179 12.20 -24.52 24.27
CA ASN A 179 10.86 -24.28 23.76
C ASN A 179 10.25 -22.95 24.22
N CYS A 180 10.95 -22.13 25.02
CA CYS A 180 10.45 -20.81 25.44
C CYS A 180 10.16 -19.89 24.26
N VAL A 181 10.86 -20.06 23.13
CA VAL A 181 10.64 -19.29 21.91
C VAL A 181 9.27 -19.56 21.26
N SER A 182 8.65 -20.70 21.56
CA SER A 182 7.30 -21.03 21.13
C SER A 182 6.20 -20.59 22.10
N TRP A 183 6.55 -20.00 23.25
CA TRP A 183 5.54 -19.53 24.20
C TRP A 183 4.82 -18.30 23.66
N PRO A 184 3.47 -18.27 23.69
CA PRO A 184 2.71 -17.15 23.16
C PRO A 184 3.01 -15.85 23.90
N GLU A 185 3.27 -15.90 25.21
CA GLU A 185 3.63 -14.72 26.01
C GLU A 185 4.97 -14.13 25.60
N TYR A 186 5.94 -14.99 25.29
CA TYR A 186 7.26 -14.57 24.82
C TYR A 186 7.16 -13.92 23.43
N GLN A 187 6.44 -14.55 22.51
CA GLN A 187 6.22 -14.00 21.17
C GLN A 187 5.41 -12.70 21.21
N ALA A 188 4.37 -12.64 22.04
CA ALA A 188 3.58 -11.42 22.23
C ALA A 188 4.41 -10.27 22.78
N LEU A 189 5.33 -10.53 23.73
CA LEU A 189 6.24 -9.51 24.25
C LEU A 189 7.13 -8.94 23.14
N LEU A 190 7.70 -9.78 22.29
CA LEU A 190 8.56 -9.34 21.18
C LEU A 190 7.77 -8.56 20.13
N CYS A 191 6.58 -9.06 19.76
CA CYS A 191 5.70 -8.39 18.81
C CYS A 191 5.12 -7.07 19.35
N ALA A 192 4.97 -6.92 20.66
CA ALA A 192 4.55 -5.66 21.29
C ALA A 192 5.63 -4.57 21.16
N VAL A 193 6.91 -4.94 21.14
CA VAL A 193 8.02 -3.99 20.90
C VAL A 193 8.10 -3.64 19.42
N ASN A 194 8.02 -4.65 18.54
CA ASN A 194 7.98 -4.43 17.09
C ASN A 194 7.06 -5.45 16.41
N PRO A 195 5.95 -5.02 15.78
CA PRO A 195 5.03 -5.92 15.09
C PRO A 195 5.66 -6.72 13.94
N ARG A 196 6.80 -6.28 13.39
CA ARG A 196 7.55 -7.01 12.35
C ARG A 196 8.45 -8.10 12.90
N ALA A 197 8.63 -8.19 14.22
CA ALA A 197 9.44 -9.23 14.85
C ALA A 197 8.90 -10.63 14.54
N GLU A 198 7.60 -10.77 14.29
CA GLU A 198 6.93 -12.03 13.91
C GLU A 198 7.62 -12.73 12.72
N GLU A 199 8.12 -11.95 11.74
CA GLU A 199 8.79 -12.48 10.54
C GLU A 199 10.12 -13.19 10.86
N PHE A 200 10.68 -12.95 12.05
CA PHE A 200 12.01 -13.41 12.48
C PHE A 200 11.96 -14.30 13.73
N LEU A 201 10.77 -14.65 14.22
CA LEU A 201 10.65 -15.46 15.43
C LEU A 201 11.11 -16.89 15.17
N ILE A 202 11.99 -17.38 16.05
CA ILE A 202 12.37 -18.80 16.07
C ILE A 202 11.19 -19.61 16.62
N GLN A 203 10.72 -20.58 15.83
CA GLN A 203 9.57 -21.40 16.21
C GLN A 203 9.94 -22.76 16.81
N SER A 204 11.22 -23.15 16.73
CA SER A 204 11.70 -24.46 17.15
C SER A 204 12.86 -24.37 18.13
N GLY A 205 12.79 -25.16 19.20
CA GLY A 205 13.89 -25.30 20.16
C GLY A 205 15.16 -25.89 19.52
N ASN A 206 15.06 -26.68 18.45
CA ASN A 206 16.25 -27.20 17.75
C ASN A 206 17.04 -26.09 17.07
N THR A 207 16.35 -25.10 16.52
CA THR A 207 16.99 -23.92 15.92
C THR A 207 17.68 -23.09 16.99
N VAL A 208 17.07 -22.94 18.17
CA VAL A 208 17.72 -22.31 19.33
C VAL A 208 19.00 -23.04 19.70
N VAL A 209 19.00 -24.38 19.75
CA VAL A 209 20.21 -25.17 20.02
C VAL A 209 21.29 -24.90 18.99
N ALA A 210 20.96 -24.89 17.70
CA ALA A 210 21.92 -24.57 16.64
C ALA A 210 22.54 -23.17 16.79
N HIS A 211 21.74 -22.16 17.14
CA HIS A 211 22.24 -20.81 17.43
C HIS A 211 23.10 -20.76 18.71
N ILE A 212 22.74 -21.51 19.75
CA ILE A 212 23.57 -21.64 20.96
C ILE A 212 24.92 -22.26 20.61
N GLU A 213 24.95 -23.32 19.79
CA GLU A 213 26.20 -23.95 19.37
C GLU A 213 27.10 -22.99 18.60
N LEU A 214 26.54 -22.20 17.68
CA LEU A 214 27.29 -21.18 16.96
C LEU A 214 27.82 -20.09 17.90
N SER A 215 26.96 -19.52 18.75
CA SER A 215 27.35 -18.48 19.71
C SER A 215 28.41 -19.02 20.70
N TYR A 216 28.30 -20.29 21.09
CA TYR A 216 29.29 -20.97 21.94
C TYR A 216 30.67 -21.04 21.29
N VAL A 217 30.78 -21.35 20.00
CA VAL A 217 32.08 -21.38 19.30
C VAL A 217 32.77 -20.03 19.38
N ILE A 218 32.02 -18.95 19.12
CA ILE A 218 32.54 -17.58 19.19
C ILE A 218 32.98 -17.22 20.61
N HIS A 219 32.11 -17.46 21.61
CA HIS A 219 32.41 -17.17 23.00
C HIS A 219 33.60 -17.99 23.50
N ARG A 220 33.70 -19.25 23.11
CA ARG A 220 34.81 -20.14 23.47
C ARG A 220 36.14 -19.61 22.94
N GLU A 221 36.21 -19.16 21.69
CA GLU A 221 37.45 -18.60 21.15
C GLU A 221 37.84 -17.30 21.85
N ASN A 222 36.86 -16.45 22.20
CA ASN A 222 37.11 -15.24 23.00
C ASN A 222 37.67 -15.57 24.39
N ILE A 223 37.05 -16.51 25.11
CA ILE A 223 37.54 -16.94 26.43
C ILE A 223 38.92 -17.60 26.31
N LYS A 224 39.14 -18.41 25.28
CA LYS A 224 40.45 -19.02 25.01
C LYS A 224 41.54 -17.96 24.80
N ALA A 225 41.27 -16.93 24.00
CA ALA A 225 42.21 -15.82 23.80
C ALA A 225 42.50 -15.07 25.11
N GLN A 226 41.47 -14.82 25.93
CA GLN A 226 41.64 -14.19 27.25
C GLN A 226 42.48 -15.06 28.20
N LEU A 227 42.24 -16.37 28.24
CA LEU A 227 43.01 -17.31 29.06
C LEU A 227 44.47 -17.41 28.60
N GLN A 228 44.73 -17.37 27.28
CA GLN A 228 46.09 -17.35 26.72
C GLN A 228 46.84 -16.07 27.07
N ALA A 229 46.13 -14.94 27.16
CA ALA A 229 46.69 -13.66 27.55
C ALA A 229 46.81 -13.46 29.07
N ALA A 230 46.32 -14.41 29.88
CA ALA A 230 46.31 -14.28 31.33
C ALA A 230 47.75 -14.25 31.89
N LYS A 231 48.05 -13.23 32.69
CA LYS A 231 49.36 -13.06 33.34
C LYS A 231 49.50 -13.89 34.62
N SER A 232 48.38 -14.23 35.24
CA SER A 232 48.32 -15.04 36.47
C SER A 232 48.24 -16.53 36.14
N GLN A 233 48.55 -17.37 37.11
CA GLN A 233 48.27 -18.80 37.01
C GLN A 233 46.75 -19.02 36.89
N VAL A 234 46.35 -19.93 36.00
CA VAL A 234 44.97 -20.39 35.86
C VAL A 234 44.82 -21.63 36.72
N HIS A 235 43.98 -21.56 37.74
CA HIS A 235 43.69 -22.67 38.65
C HIS A 235 42.41 -23.39 38.22
N PHE A 236 42.42 -24.72 38.23
CA PHE A 236 41.25 -25.56 37.96
C PHE A 236 40.78 -26.24 39.25
N SER A 237 39.48 -26.26 39.49
CA SER A 237 38.85 -27.06 40.55
C SER A 237 38.21 -28.28 39.90
N ILE A 238 38.60 -29.47 40.32
CA ILE A 238 38.09 -30.71 39.75
C ILE A 238 37.09 -31.33 40.73
N ASP A 239 35.90 -31.63 40.25
CA ASP A 239 34.85 -32.31 41.01
C ASP A 239 34.50 -33.65 40.37
N LEU A 240 34.45 -34.72 41.18
CA LEU A 240 34.06 -36.06 40.76
C LEU A 240 32.89 -36.53 41.60
N TRP A 241 31.80 -36.89 40.93
CA TRP A 241 30.65 -37.51 41.58
C TRP A 241 30.10 -38.67 40.77
N SER A 242 29.35 -39.54 41.45
CA SER A 242 28.64 -40.64 40.81
C SER A 242 27.13 -40.41 40.90
N SER A 243 26.41 -40.81 39.86
CA SER A 243 24.95 -40.80 39.87
C SER A 243 24.39 -42.17 40.23
N PRO A 244 23.14 -42.23 40.75
CA PRO A 244 22.42 -43.48 40.96
C PRO A 244 22.31 -44.37 39.71
N HIS A 245 22.45 -43.78 38.52
CA HIS A 245 22.43 -44.47 37.22
C HIS A 245 23.79 -45.10 36.84
N ARG A 246 24.69 -45.32 37.81
CA ARG A 246 26.03 -45.92 37.62
C ARG A 246 26.90 -45.18 36.59
N LYS A 247 26.68 -43.87 36.44
CA LYS A 247 27.54 -42.99 35.63
C LYS A 247 28.37 -42.11 36.56
N GLY A 248 29.68 -42.07 36.30
CA GLY A 248 30.59 -41.10 36.89
C GLY A 248 30.59 -39.81 36.08
N PHE A 249 30.70 -38.68 36.78
CA PHE A 249 30.78 -37.35 36.19
C PHE A 249 32.06 -36.67 36.67
N LEU A 250 32.65 -35.90 35.76
CA LEU A 250 33.83 -35.08 35.98
C LEU A 250 33.46 -33.64 35.65
N GLY A 251 33.41 -32.78 36.67
CA GLY A 251 33.33 -31.33 36.52
C GLY A 251 34.75 -30.75 36.55
N ILE A 252 35.04 -29.85 35.61
CA ILE A 252 36.28 -29.08 35.52
C ILE A 252 35.90 -27.61 35.42
#